data_AF-L2FJD3-F1
#
_entry.id   AF-L2FJD3-F1
#
_cell.length_a   1.000
_cell.length_b   1.000
_cell.length_c   1.000
_cell.angle_alpha   90.00
_cell.angle_beta   90.00
_cell.angle_gamma   90.00
#
_symmetry.space_group_name_H-M   'P 1'
#
loop_
_entity.id
_entity.type
_entity.pdbx_description
1 polymer ?
#
loop_
_entity_poly.entity_id
_entity_poly.type
_entity_poly.pdbx_seq_one_letter_code
_entity_poly.pdbx_strand_id
1 'polypeptide(L)'
;MSNMPTSSQDRFMTAAKENDEIIKDSQEQIEILRAAMEHAHNMIKEHLEKMKEAASAANENRKLDIIEQARLQDKLADKQWEATKAMATGSLALYNQNKNSSDAFEKARRLGPKIRRSGAQGKVKSCIYCYQRFTANDEYRRHLKLQHYAEMWPDWTAAEAQAAAERDAP
;
A
#
# COMPACT_ATOMS: atom_id res chain seq x y z
N MET A 1 30.42 17.76 87.86
CA MET A 1 30.74 17.87 86.42
C MET A 1 29.60 17.20 85.67
N SER A 2 28.67 18.01 85.16
CA SER A 2 27.42 17.55 84.57
C SER A 2 27.64 17.33 83.07
N ASN A 3 27.70 16.07 82.65
CA ASN A 3 27.73 15.71 81.23
C ASN A 3 26.33 15.93 80.62
N MET A 4 26.19 17.01 79.86
CA MET A 4 25.07 17.32 78.96
C MET A 4 25.18 16.49 77.65
N PRO A 5 24.10 16.39 76.85
CA PRO A 5 23.77 15.18 76.10
C PRO A 5 24.46 15.08 74.74
N THR A 6 25.34 14.08 74.58
CA THR A 6 25.94 13.66 73.30
C THR A 6 24.91 13.09 72.30
N SER A 7 23.77 12.62 72.81
CA SER A 7 22.75 11.89 72.03
C SER A 7 22.15 12.65 70.84
N SER A 8 22.02 13.97 70.89
CA SER A 8 21.35 14.73 69.81
C SER A 8 22.32 15.08 68.69
N GLN A 9 23.58 15.31 69.04
CA GLN A 9 24.64 15.66 68.10
C GLN A 9 25.09 14.43 67.30
N ASP A 10 25.18 13.26 67.95
CA ASP A 10 25.47 11.99 67.28
C ASP A 10 24.35 11.58 66.31
N ARG A 11 23.07 11.81 66.68
CA ARG A 11 21.92 11.57 65.78
C ARG A 11 21.93 12.49 64.56
N PHE A 12 22.26 13.78 64.75
CA PHE A 12 22.39 14.72 63.65
C PHE A 12 23.51 14.33 62.67
N MET A 13 24.67 13.94 63.20
CA MET A 13 25.80 13.49 62.37
C MET A 13 25.51 12.16 61.64
N THR A 14 24.71 11.28 62.25
CA THR A 14 24.27 10.03 61.60
C THR A 14 23.28 10.31 60.48
N ALA A 15 22.27 11.15 60.73
CA ALA A 15 21.30 11.56 59.71
C ALA A 15 21.95 12.33 58.55
N ALA A 16 22.98 13.14 58.81
CA ALA A 16 23.74 13.82 57.76
C ALA A 16 24.46 12.83 56.83
N LYS A 17 25.09 11.78 57.39
CA LYS A 17 25.75 10.74 56.60
C LYS A 17 24.76 9.92 55.77
N GLU A 18 23.62 9.54 56.33
CA GLU A 18 22.56 8.84 55.61
C GLU A 18 22.03 9.69 54.44
N ASN A 19 21.89 10.99 54.64
CA ASN A 19 21.46 11.91 53.58
C ASN A 19 22.53 12.04 52.47
N ASP A 20 23.82 12.13 52.83
CA ASP A 20 24.91 12.14 51.85
C ASP A 20 24.96 10.84 51.02
N GLU A 21 24.71 9.68 51.64
CA GLU A 21 24.62 8.40 50.94
C GLU A 21 23.44 8.35 49.96
N ILE A 22 22.26 8.85 50.37
CA ILE A 22 21.08 8.96 49.50
C ILE A 22 21.34 9.88 48.30
N ILE A 23 22.00 11.01 48.53
CA ILE A 23 22.36 11.96 47.47
C ILE A 23 23.31 11.30 46.47
N LYS A 24 24.30 10.53 46.97
CA LYS A 24 25.25 9.83 46.11
C LYS A 24 24.60 8.74 45.27
N ASP A 25 23.74 7.91 45.87
CA ASP A 25 22.98 6.87 45.13
C ASP A 25 22.06 7.51 44.07
N SER A 26 21.40 8.62 44.42
CA SER A 26 20.58 9.37 43.48
C SER A 26 21.39 9.92 42.30
N GLN A 27 22.63 10.39 42.53
CA GLN A 27 23.53 10.85 41.47
C GLN A 27 23.95 9.70 40.55
N GLU A 28 24.28 8.53 41.11
CA GLU A 28 24.62 7.33 40.33
C GLU A 28 23.44 6.88 39.45
N GLN A 29 22.21 6.89 39.99
CA GLN A 29 21.00 6.57 39.22
C GLN A 29 20.74 7.57 38.07
N ILE A 30 20.96 8.87 38.31
CA ILE A 30 20.83 9.91 37.28
C ILE A 30 21.84 9.70 36.14
N GLU A 31 23.08 9.31 36.46
CA GLU A 31 24.10 9.02 35.46
C GLU A 31 23.76 7.78 34.62
N ILE A 32 23.25 6.72 35.25
CA ILE A 32 22.78 5.52 34.55
C ILE A 32 21.63 5.88 33.59
N LEU A 33 20.65 6.67 34.05
CA LEU A 33 19.54 7.13 33.23
C LEU A 33 20.02 7.97 32.05
N ARG A 34 20.99 8.88 32.27
CA ARG A 34 21.58 9.69 31.20
C ARG A 34 22.26 8.83 30.15
N ALA A 35 23.07 7.84 30.57
CA ALA A 35 23.74 6.92 29.66
C ALA A 35 22.75 6.06 28.87
N ALA A 36 21.67 5.60 29.51
CA ALA A 36 20.61 4.85 28.84
C ALA A 36 19.87 5.71 27.80
N MET A 37 19.59 6.98 28.11
CA MET A 37 18.98 7.92 27.17
C MET A 37 19.89 8.20 25.97
N GLU A 38 21.20 8.37 26.20
CA GLU A 38 22.18 8.59 25.13
C GLU A 38 22.32 7.35 24.24
N HIS A 39 22.36 6.16 24.83
CA HIS A 39 22.34 4.91 24.09
C HIS A 39 21.08 4.77 23.23
N ALA A 40 19.90 5.06 23.80
CA ALA A 40 18.64 5.02 23.07
C ALA A 40 18.62 6.03 21.91
N HIS A 41 19.13 7.25 22.11
CA HIS A 41 19.27 8.24 21.05
C HIS A 41 20.15 7.70 19.91
N ASN A 42 21.31 7.13 20.24
CA ASN A 42 22.23 6.59 19.24
C ASN A 42 21.58 5.45 18.43
N MET A 43 20.84 4.55 19.09
CA MET A 43 20.09 3.49 18.39
C MET A 43 19.01 4.05 17.47
N ILE A 44 18.26 5.05 17.91
CA ILE A 44 17.23 5.70 17.06
C ILE A 44 17.89 6.33 15.83
N LYS A 45 19.02 7.01 16.02
CA LYS A 45 19.76 7.65 14.92
C LYS A 45 20.25 6.62 13.90
N GLU A 46 20.82 5.51 14.36
CA GLU A 46 21.26 4.43 13.47
C GLU A 46 20.07 3.80 12.72
N HIS A 47 18.95 3.57 13.40
CA HIS A 47 17.75 3.03 12.77
C HIS A 47 17.19 3.98 11.70
N LEU A 48 17.21 5.29 11.94
CA LEU A 48 16.76 6.28 10.96
C LEU A 48 17.64 6.29 9.71
N GLU A 49 18.97 6.19 9.85
CA GLU A 49 19.87 6.11 8.69
C GLU A 49 19.63 4.83 7.89
N LYS A 50 19.49 3.67 8.55
CA LYS A 50 19.12 2.40 7.88
C LYS A 50 17.79 2.51 7.13
N MET A 51 16.80 3.20 7.69
CA MET A 51 15.52 3.42 7.01
C MET A 51 15.66 4.32 5.78
N LYS A 52 16.49 5.37 5.83
CA LYS A 52 16.77 6.23 4.68
C LYS A 52 17.46 5.47 3.54
N GLU A 53 18.45 4.63 3.87
CA GLU A 53 19.15 3.79 2.89
C GLU A 53 18.19 2.80 2.23
N ALA A 54 17.35 2.12 3.03
CA ALA A 54 16.34 1.19 2.53
C ALA A 54 15.32 1.89 1.61
N ALA A 55 14.87 3.10 1.98
CA ALA A 55 13.97 3.90 1.16
C ALA A 55 14.61 4.32 -0.17
N SER A 56 15.90 4.69 -0.14
CA SER A 56 16.66 5.04 -1.35
C SER A 56 16.81 3.85 -2.30
N ALA A 57 17.18 2.68 -1.77
CA ALA A 57 17.30 1.45 -2.54
C ALA A 57 15.95 1.00 -3.15
N ALA A 58 14.86 1.10 -2.38
CA ALA A 58 13.52 0.79 -2.86
C ALA A 58 13.09 1.73 -4.01
N ASN A 59 13.46 3.01 -3.93
CA ASN A 59 13.16 3.98 -4.97
C ASN A 59 13.91 3.69 -6.28
N GLU A 60 15.19 3.32 -6.21
CA GLU A 60 15.96 2.91 -7.39
C GLU A 60 15.40 1.63 -8.02
N ASN A 61 15.06 0.63 -7.21
CA ASN A 61 14.43 -0.60 -7.71
C ASN A 61 13.09 -0.30 -8.43
N ARG A 62 12.26 0.58 -7.85
CA ARG A 62 11.00 0.99 -8.48
C ARG A 62 11.22 1.71 -9.82
N LYS A 63 12.28 2.51 -9.96
CA LYS A 63 12.61 3.15 -11.25
C LYS A 63 12.97 2.10 -12.30
N LEU A 64 13.75 1.09 -11.94
CA LEU A 64 14.11 -0.01 -12.85
C LEU A 64 12.88 -0.79 -13.31
N ASP A 65 11.94 -1.09 -12.41
CA ASP A 65 10.69 -1.78 -12.74
C ASP A 65 9.83 -0.98 -13.75
N ILE A 66 9.73 0.34 -13.56
CA ILE A 66 9.00 1.22 -14.48
C ILE A 66 9.64 1.21 -15.87
N ILE A 67 10.98 1.26 -15.95
CA ILE A 67 11.71 1.24 -17.21
C ILE A 67 11.51 -0.09 -17.94
N GLU A 68 11.60 -1.22 -17.23
CA GLU A 68 11.39 -2.53 -17.85
C GLU A 68 9.94 -2.70 -18.30
N GLN A 69 8.97 -2.23 -17.50
CA GLN A 69 7.56 -2.25 -17.88
C GLN A 69 7.30 -1.42 -19.16
N ALA A 70 7.92 -0.24 -19.28
CA ALA A 70 7.83 0.59 -20.48
C ALA A 70 8.43 -0.12 -21.70
N ARG A 71 9.60 -0.77 -21.55
CA ARG A 71 10.25 -1.55 -22.61
C ARG A 71 9.38 -2.73 -23.08
N LEU A 72 8.68 -3.39 -22.16
CA LEU A 72 7.75 -4.48 -22.50
C LEU A 72 6.52 -3.98 -23.25
N GLN A 73 5.98 -2.81 -22.85
CA GLN A 73 4.86 -2.18 -23.56
C GLN A 73 5.24 -1.76 -24.99
N ASP A 74 6.44 -1.22 -25.19
CA ASP A 74 6.94 -0.83 -26.51
C ASP A 74 7.05 -2.04 -27.46
N LYS A 75 7.65 -3.14 -26.98
CA LYS A 75 7.71 -4.41 -27.74
C LYS A 75 6.33 -4.98 -28.07
N LEU A 76 5.34 -4.79 -27.20
CA LEU A 76 3.96 -5.21 -27.46
C LEU A 76 3.32 -4.34 -28.55
N ALA A 77 3.56 -3.03 -28.52
CA ALA A 77 3.08 -2.08 -29.52
C ALA A 77 3.65 -2.42 -30.91
N ASP A 78 4.95 -2.72 -31.02
CA ASP A 78 5.59 -3.13 -32.27
C ASP A 78 4.94 -4.40 -32.86
N LYS A 79 4.72 -5.42 -32.02
CA LYS A 79 4.05 -6.65 -32.45
C LYS A 79 2.61 -6.41 -32.88
N GLN A 80 1.88 -5.54 -32.18
CA GLN A 80 0.52 -5.16 -32.55
C GLN A 80 0.50 -4.39 -33.87
N TRP A 81 1.47 -3.50 -34.09
CA TRP A 81 1.62 -2.77 -35.33
C TRP A 81 1.86 -3.71 -36.52
N GLU A 82 2.81 -4.64 -36.40
CA GLU A 82 3.10 -5.60 -37.46
C GLU A 82 1.91 -6.54 -37.74
N ALA A 83 1.20 -7.00 -36.71
CA ALA A 83 -0.03 -7.77 -36.89
C ALA A 83 -1.12 -6.96 -37.62
N THR A 84 -1.27 -5.68 -37.27
CA THR A 84 -2.23 -4.77 -37.91
C THR A 84 -1.88 -4.55 -39.38
N LYS A 85 -0.60 -4.32 -39.69
CA LYS A 85 -0.09 -4.18 -41.05
C LYS A 85 -0.33 -5.45 -41.88
N ALA A 86 -0.05 -6.63 -41.32
CA ALA A 86 -0.33 -7.91 -41.97
C ALA A 86 -1.82 -8.11 -42.25
N MET A 87 -2.69 -7.79 -41.29
CA MET A 87 -4.15 -7.85 -41.46
C MET A 87 -4.65 -6.89 -42.55
N ALA A 88 -4.16 -5.65 -42.57
CA ALA A 88 -4.54 -4.66 -43.58
C ALA A 88 -4.10 -5.11 -44.98
N THR A 89 -2.87 -5.62 -45.11
CA THR A 89 -2.31 -6.11 -46.38
C THR A 89 -3.10 -7.33 -46.88
N GLY A 90 -3.38 -8.30 -46.00
CA GLY A 90 -4.19 -9.46 -46.33
C GLY A 90 -5.62 -9.10 -46.73
N SER A 91 -6.24 -8.14 -46.03
CA SER A 91 -7.59 -7.65 -46.35
C SER A 91 -7.64 -6.96 -47.71
N LEU A 92 -6.64 -6.14 -48.04
CA LEU A 92 -6.53 -5.47 -49.34
C LEU A 92 -6.31 -6.48 -50.48
N ALA A 93 -5.47 -7.50 -50.26
CA ALA A 93 -5.26 -8.56 -51.24
C ALA A 93 -6.56 -9.33 -51.53
N LEU A 94 -7.33 -9.65 -50.50
CA LEU A 94 -8.65 -10.30 -50.64
C LEU A 94 -9.68 -9.41 -51.33
N TYR A 95 -9.66 -8.10 -51.07
CA TYR A 95 -10.53 -7.13 -51.74
C TYR A 95 -10.23 -7.06 -53.24
N ASN A 96 -8.95 -6.97 -53.62
CA ASN A 96 -8.53 -6.87 -55.01
C ASN A 96 -8.78 -8.15 -55.82
N GLN A 97 -8.81 -9.32 -55.18
CA GLN A 97 -9.15 -10.59 -55.84
C GLN A 97 -10.67 -10.76 -56.08
N ASN A 98 -11.52 -10.08 -55.31
CA ASN A 98 -12.98 -10.13 -55.47
C ASN A 98 -13.50 -8.88 -56.19
N LYS A 99 -13.74 -8.98 -57.51
CA LYS A 99 -14.38 -7.91 -58.32
C LYS A 99 -15.79 -7.50 -57.80
N ASN A 100 -16.42 -8.33 -56.97
CA ASN A 100 -17.73 -8.08 -56.32
C ASN A 100 -17.57 -7.95 -54.79
N SER A 101 -16.56 -7.21 -54.34
CA SER A 101 -16.12 -7.08 -52.93
C SER A 101 -17.21 -6.78 -51.90
N SER A 102 -18.33 -6.18 -52.32
CA SER A 102 -19.54 -5.99 -51.52
C SER A 102 -20.04 -7.31 -50.90
N ASP A 103 -20.10 -8.39 -51.67
CA ASP A 103 -20.62 -9.69 -51.21
C ASP A 103 -19.66 -10.44 -50.28
N ALA A 104 -18.34 -10.27 -50.49
CA ALA A 104 -17.32 -10.90 -49.66
C ALA A 104 -17.25 -10.26 -48.26
N PHE A 105 -17.34 -8.93 -48.18
CA PHE A 105 -17.44 -8.22 -46.90
C PHE A 105 -18.75 -8.53 -46.17
N GLU A 106 -19.88 -8.63 -46.89
CA GLU A 106 -21.18 -8.99 -46.30
C GLU A 106 -21.15 -10.44 -45.75
N LYS A 107 -20.52 -11.38 -46.47
CA LYS A 107 -20.28 -12.76 -45.97
C LYS A 107 -19.33 -12.80 -44.79
N ALA A 108 -18.23 -12.05 -44.82
CA ALA A 108 -17.29 -11.96 -43.69
C ALA A 108 -17.95 -11.31 -42.45
N ARG A 109 -18.85 -10.35 -42.62
CA ARG A 109 -19.66 -9.77 -41.53
C ARG A 109 -20.67 -10.77 -40.96
N ARG A 110 -21.17 -11.71 -41.79
CA ARG A 110 -22.07 -12.80 -41.37
C ARG A 110 -21.35 -13.98 -40.71
N LEU A 111 -20.09 -14.23 -41.09
CA LEU A 111 -19.29 -15.40 -40.65
C LEU A 111 -18.23 -15.06 -39.59
N GLY A 112 -17.78 -13.80 -39.51
CA GLY A 112 -16.91 -13.33 -38.44
C GLY A 112 -17.58 -13.47 -37.07
N PRO A 113 -16.81 -13.50 -35.98
CA PRO A 113 -17.38 -13.47 -34.63
C PRO A 113 -18.36 -12.31 -34.62
N LYS A 114 -19.65 -12.55 -34.35
CA LYS A 114 -20.63 -11.46 -34.21
C LYS A 114 -20.01 -10.52 -33.19
N ILE A 115 -19.44 -9.40 -33.67
CA ILE A 115 -19.01 -8.30 -32.83
C ILE A 115 -20.32 -7.85 -32.22
N ARG A 116 -20.59 -8.39 -31.03
CA ARG A 116 -21.73 -7.99 -30.24
C ARG A 116 -21.58 -6.48 -30.17
N ARG A 117 -22.56 -5.75 -30.71
CA ARG A 117 -22.66 -4.30 -30.49
C ARG A 117 -22.37 -4.05 -29.02
N SER A 118 -21.74 -2.92 -28.72
CA SER A 118 -21.34 -2.46 -27.39
C SER A 118 -22.48 -2.33 -26.35
N GLY A 119 -23.63 -2.96 -26.58
CA GLY A 119 -24.70 -3.20 -25.61
C GLY A 119 -24.63 -4.56 -24.91
N ALA A 120 -23.60 -5.38 -25.14
CA ALA A 120 -23.40 -6.66 -24.45
C ALA A 120 -22.06 -6.78 -23.71
N GLN A 121 -21.40 -5.67 -23.41
CA GLN A 121 -20.49 -5.63 -22.28
C GLN A 121 -21.38 -5.61 -21.04
N GLY A 122 -21.27 -6.62 -20.17
CA GLY A 122 -21.92 -6.58 -18.86
C GLY A 122 -21.66 -5.21 -18.24
N LYS A 123 -22.70 -4.57 -17.70
CA LYS A 123 -22.62 -3.21 -17.16
C LYS A 123 -21.44 -3.14 -16.19
N VAL A 124 -20.31 -2.57 -16.62
CA VAL A 124 -19.14 -2.36 -15.76
C VAL A 124 -19.57 -1.36 -14.70
N LYS A 125 -19.52 -1.77 -13.44
CA LYS A 125 -19.89 -0.91 -12.32
C LYS A 125 -18.65 -0.19 -11.84
N SER A 126 -18.76 1.11 -11.61
CA SER A 126 -17.68 1.91 -11.01
C SER A 126 -18.07 2.35 -9.61
N CYS A 127 -17.13 2.29 -8.67
CA CYS A 127 -17.31 2.89 -7.34
C CYS A 127 -17.40 4.41 -7.47
N ILE A 128 -18.38 5.02 -6.80
CA ILE A 128 -18.56 6.48 -6.84
C ILE A 128 -17.50 7.21 -5.99
N TYR A 129 -16.93 6.54 -4.99
CA TYR A 129 -15.98 7.13 -4.05
C TYR A 129 -14.53 7.04 -4.55
N CYS A 130 -14.13 5.92 -5.16
CA CYS A 130 -12.75 5.69 -5.59
C CYS A 130 -12.59 5.42 -7.10
N TYR A 131 -13.68 5.45 -7.87
CA TYR A 131 -13.70 5.21 -9.33
C TYR A 131 -13.16 3.85 -9.80
N GLN A 132 -12.92 2.92 -8.88
CA GLN A 132 -12.51 1.56 -9.20
C GLN A 132 -13.61 0.83 -10.00
N ARG A 133 -13.21 0.09 -11.03
CA ARG A 133 -14.13 -0.60 -11.96
C ARG A 133 -14.24 -2.09 -11.63
N PHE A 134 -15.45 -2.62 -11.71
CA PHE A 134 -15.80 -4.00 -11.38
C PHE A 134 -16.62 -4.63 -12.51
N THR A 135 -16.30 -5.88 -12.83
CA THR A 135 -16.97 -6.67 -13.87
C THR A 135 -18.08 -7.57 -13.29
N ALA A 136 -17.98 -7.93 -12.01
CA ALA A 136 -19.01 -8.67 -11.26
C ALA A 136 -19.74 -7.77 -10.24
N ASN A 137 -21.03 -8.01 -10.05
CA ASN A 137 -21.85 -7.24 -9.10
C ASN A 137 -21.48 -7.53 -7.63
N ASP A 138 -21.13 -8.78 -7.34
CA ASP A 138 -20.85 -9.21 -5.97
C ASP A 138 -19.50 -8.65 -5.50
N GLU A 139 -18.52 -8.55 -6.39
CA GLU A 139 -17.26 -7.85 -6.16
C GLU A 139 -17.47 -6.35 -5.89
N TYR A 140 -18.33 -5.70 -6.67
CA TYR A 140 -18.68 -4.29 -6.47
C TYR A 140 -19.34 -4.06 -5.10
N ARG A 141 -20.28 -4.91 -4.70
CA ARG A 141 -20.95 -4.82 -3.40
C ARG A 141 -20.00 -5.08 -2.24
N ARG A 142 -19.12 -6.07 -2.38
CA ARG A 142 -18.09 -6.38 -1.38
C ARG A 142 -17.11 -5.23 -1.22
N HIS A 143 -16.66 -4.64 -2.32
CA HIS A 143 -15.77 -3.48 -2.29
C HIS A 143 -16.40 -2.32 -1.52
N LEU A 144 -17.66 -2.01 -1.83
CA LEU A 144 -18.42 -0.97 -1.16
C LEU A 144 -18.57 -1.26 0.35
N LYS A 145 -18.86 -2.50 0.75
CA LYS A 145 -18.93 -2.91 2.16
C LYS A 145 -17.60 -2.93 2.90
N LEU A 146 -16.46 -3.12 2.24
CA LEU A 146 -15.17 -3.21 2.93
C LEU A 146 -14.42 -1.89 2.95
N GLN A 147 -14.47 -1.16 1.85
CA GLN A 147 -13.65 0.03 1.62
C GLN A 147 -14.42 1.33 1.86
N HIS A 148 -15.75 1.28 1.74
CA HIS A 148 -16.61 2.46 1.86
C HIS A 148 -17.79 2.26 2.83
N TYR A 149 -17.59 1.44 3.86
CA TYR A 149 -18.64 1.17 4.85
C TYR A 149 -18.99 2.40 5.66
N ALA A 150 -18.00 3.22 6.01
CA ALA A 150 -18.20 4.44 6.78
C ALA A 150 -19.06 5.46 6.02
N GLU A 151 -18.93 5.51 4.70
CA GLU A 151 -19.66 6.44 3.83
C GLU A 151 -21.10 5.97 3.53
N MET A 152 -21.35 4.66 3.49
CA MET A 152 -22.69 4.12 3.17
C MET A 152 -23.51 3.72 4.39
N TRP A 153 -22.85 3.24 5.45
CA TRP A 153 -23.45 2.79 6.70
C TRP A 153 -22.64 3.35 7.88
N PRO A 154 -22.83 4.63 8.23
CA PRO A 154 -22.09 5.28 9.30
C PRO A 154 -22.24 4.57 10.66
N ASP A 155 -23.37 3.87 10.84
CA ASP A 155 -23.69 3.13 12.06
C ASP A 155 -23.05 1.74 12.12
N TRP A 156 -22.38 1.30 11.05
CA TRP A 156 -21.71 0.00 11.01
C TRP A 156 -20.28 0.08 11.51
N THR A 157 -19.92 -0.88 12.36
CA THR A 157 -18.53 -1.15 12.71
C THR A 157 -17.81 -1.91 11.59
N ALA A 158 -16.48 -1.81 11.55
CA ALA A 158 -15.66 -2.56 10.60
C ALA A 158 -15.92 -4.09 10.65
N ALA A 159 -16.21 -4.62 11.85
CA ALA A 159 -16.51 -6.04 12.04
C ALA A 159 -17.86 -6.44 11.42
N GLU A 160 -18.89 -5.60 11.55
CA GLU A 160 -20.20 -5.84 10.92
C GLU A 160 -20.13 -5.73 9.41
N ALA A 161 -19.35 -4.76 8.91
CA ALA A 161 -19.09 -4.57 7.49
C ALA A 161 -18.38 -5.80 6.88
N GLN A 162 -17.40 -6.36 7.60
CA GLN A 162 -16.70 -7.56 7.19
C GLN A 162 -17.60 -8.81 7.22
N ALA A 163 -18.38 -9.02 8.28
CA ALA A 163 -19.34 -10.13 8.36
C ALA A 163 -20.40 -10.05 7.24
N ALA A 164 -20.85 -8.84 6.90
CA ALA A 164 -21.78 -8.62 5.79
C ALA A 164 -21.15 -8.83 4.41
N ALA A 165 -19.86 -8.58 4.25
CA ALA A 165 -19.10 -8.84 3.03
C ALA A 165 -18.84 -10.34 2.79
N GLU A 166 -18.65 -11.09 3.88
CA GLU A 166 -18.43 -12.55 3.87
C GLU A 166 -19.73 -13.32 3.59
N ARG A 167 -20.88 -12.88 4.12
CA ARG A 167 -22.20 -13.40 3.73
C ARG A 167 -22.51 -13.20 2.24
N ASP A 168 -22.02 -12.09 1.71
CA ASP A 168 -21.99 -11.69 0.30
C ASP A 168 -21.20 -12.60 -0.66
N ALA A 169 -20.41 -13.56 -0.13
CA ALA A 169 -19.45 -14.31 -0.93
C ALA A 169 -20.08 -15.52 -1.64
N PRO A 170 -19.76 -15.73 -2.94
CA PRO A 170 -20.23 -16.89 -3.69
C PRO A 170 -19.61 -18.19 -3.19
#